data_AF-A0A358QZV5-F1
#
_entry.id   AF-A0A358QZV5-F1
#
_cell.length_a   1.000
_cell.length_b   1.000
_cell.length_c   1.000
_cell.angle_alpha   90.00
_cell.angle_beta   90.00
_cell.angle_gamma   90.00
#
_symmetry.space_group_name_H-M   'P 1'
#
loop_
_entity.id
_entity.type
_entity.pdbx_description
1 polymer ?
#
loop_
_entity_poly.entity_id
_entity_poly.type
_entity_poly.pdbx_seq_one_letter_code
_entity_poly.pdbx_strand_id
1 'polypeptide(L)' 'MFLTAEFFWRLFEATGSVSAYILYRKMALH' A
#
# COMPACT_ATOMS: atom_id res chain seq x y z
N MET A 1 9.82 11.43 -3.74
CA MET A 1 8.38 11.13 -3.60
C MET A 1 8.09 9.92 -4.48
N PHE A 2 7.29 8.93 -4.02
CA PHE A 2 6.81 7.69 -4.72
C PHE A 2 7.29 6.31 -4.25
N LEU A 3 8.34 6.19 -3.43
CA LEU A 3 8.79 4.86 -2.96
C LEU A 3 7.73 4.08 -2.16
N THR A 4 6.88 4.79 -1.42
CA THR A 4 5.80 4.16 -0.64
C THR A 4 4.70 3.60 -1.53
N ALA A 5 4.22 4.36 -2.52
CA ALA A 5 3.11 3.92 -3.38
C ALA A 5 3.44 2.64 -4.16
N GLU A 6 4.65 2.56 -4.76
CA GLU A 6 5.08 1.37 -5.50
C GLU A 6 5.28 0.16 -4.59
N PHE A 7 5.77 0.37 -3.37
CA PHE A 7 5.93 -0.70 -2.38
C PHE A 7 4.59 -1.31 -1.99
N PHE A 8 3.59 -0.49 -1.65
CA PHE A 8 2.27 -0.98 -1.28
C PHE A 8 1.53 -1.60 -2.46
N TRP A 9 1.76 -1.11 -3.68
CA TRP A 9 1.22 -1.70 -4.91
C TRP A 9 1.77 -3.12 -5.15
N ARG A 10 3.09 -3.31 -5.12
CA ARG A 10 3.70 -4.64 -5.30
C ARG A 10 3.33 -5.61 -4.17
N LEU A 11 3.21 -5.11 -2.95
CA LEU A 11 2.77 -5.92 -1.81
C LEU A 11 1.33 -6.41 -1.98
N PHE A 12 0.44 -5.56 -2.49
CA PHE A 12 -0.93 -5.93 -2.84
C PHE A 12 -0.96 -6.98 -3.96
N GLU A 13 -0.21 -6.79 -5.05
CA GLU A 13 -0.15 -7.79 -6.13
C GLU A 13 0.38 -9.15 -5.67
N ALA A 14 1.40 -9.17 -4.80
CA ALA A 14 2.00 -10.41 -4.31
C ALA A 14 1.12 -11.17 -3.31
N THR A 15 0.26 -10.47 -2.55
CA THR A 15 -0.54 -11.08 -1.47
C THR A 15 -2.04 -11.12 -1.75
N GLY A 16 -2.54 -10.36 -2.74
CA GLY A 16 -3.97 -10.11 -2.96
C GLY A 16 -4.67 -9.43 -1.77
N SER A 17 -3.91 -8.95 -0.79
CA SER A 17 -4.45 -8.58 0.50
C SER A 17 -4.90 -7.12 0.50
N VAL A 18 -6.22 -6.91 0.45
CA VAL A 18 -6.85 -5.57 0.51
C VAL A 18 -6.43 -4.78 1.76
N SER A 19 -5.98 -5.48 2.80
CA SER A 19 -5.43 -4.94 4.04
C SER A 19 -4.23 -4.02 3.82
N ALA A 20 -3.35 -4.33 2.85
CA ALA A 20 -2.18 -3.51 2.53
C ALA A 20 -2.58 -2.15 1.94
N TYR A 21 -3.63 -2.12 1.11
CA TYR A 21 -4.18 -0.90 0.54
C TYR A 21 -4.86 -0.02 1.59
N ILE A 22 -5.61 -0.63 2.52
CA ILE A 22 -6.25 0.10 3.63
C ILE A 22 -5.19 0.68 4.58
N LEU A 23 -4.11 -0.07 4.85
CA LEU A 23 -2.99 0.40 5.68
C LEU A 23 -2.27 1.58 5.02
N TYR A 24 -1.97 1.50 3.72
CA TYR A 24 -1.42 2.61 2.95
C TYR A 24 -2.33 3.84 3.02
N ARG A 25 -3.64 3.67 2.79
CA ARG A 25 -4.61 4.78 2.91
C ARG A 25 -4.62 5.41 4.29
N LYS A 26 -4.51 4.61 5.36
CA LYS A 26 -4.43 5.15 6.73
C LYS A 26 -3.12 5.89 6.98
N MET A 27 -2.00 5.40 6.47
CA MET A 27 -0.68 6.04 6.64
C MET A 27 -0.51 7.29 5.77
N ALA A 28 -1.19 7.37 4.61
CA ALA A 28 -1.09 8.53 3.71
C ALA A 28 -2.03 9.69 4.06
N LEU A 29 -3.01 9.47 4.96
CA LEU A 29 -3.97 10.47 5.43
C LEU A 29 -3.59 11.11 6.77
N HIS A 30 -2.35 10.90 7.25
CA HIS A 30 -1.76 11.55 8.41
C HIS A 30 -0.42 12.17 8.00
#